data_AF-A0A7Z9E1W8-F1
#
_entry.id   AF-A0A7Z9E1W8-F1
#
_cell.length_a   1.000
_cell.length_b   1.000
_cell.length_c   1.000
_cell.angle_alpha   90.00
_cell.angle_beta   90.00
_cell.angle_gamma   90.00
#
_symmetry.space_group_name_H-M   'P 1'
#
loop_
_entity.id
_entity.type
_entity.pdbx_description
1 polymer ?
#
loop_
_entity_poly.entity_id
_entity_poly.type
_entity_poly.pdbx_seq_one_letter_code
_entity_poly.pdbx_strand_id
1 'polypeptide(L)'
;MIIVDPEQLTPRDADQVGEILVSGKGVGLGYWDKPEDTETTFKVYVEGRGPYLRTGDLGFLQDGELYITGRIKDMMILWGRNRYPQEIEATLDTCHPAIRAGHSAAFSVETELGEQLIIAAEIERRYLRNLNVEEVVNTIRQAIAQQNTVDVFAIVLLKTTTIPKTTSGKIQRRACRTKFLEGSLDSVGQWRLDTETSQLSELANRS
;
A
#
# COMPACT_ATOMS: atom_id res chain seq x y z
N MET A 1 16.07 19.73 5.28
CA MET A 1 14.95 18.84 4.96
C MET A 1 13.68 19.68 4.91
N ILE A 2 12.76 19.37 4.02
CA ILE A 2 11.48 20.07 3.86
C ILE A 2 10.39 19.07 3.48
N ILE A 3 9.16 19.32 3.93
CA ILE A 3 7.96 18.56 3.54
C ILE A 3 7.23 19.36 2.47
N VAL A 4 6.88 18.73 1.34
CA VAL A 4 6.25 19.43 0.21
C VAL A 4 5.06 18.66 -0.36
N ASP A 5 4.19 19.37 -1.07
CA ASP A 5 3.29 18.74 -2.01
C ASP A 5 4.10 18.00 -3.11
N PRO A 6 3.87 16.70 -3.35
CA PRO A 6 4.67 15.92 -4.30
C PRO A 6 4.47 16.34 -5.75
N GLU A 7 3.36 16.98 -6.11
CA GLU A 7 3.07 17.40 -7.49
C GLU A 7 3.50 18.84 -7.72
N GLN A 8 3.10 19.73 -6.81
CA GLN A 8 3.34 21.17 -6.94
C GLN A 8 4.71 21.62 -6.42
N LEU A 9 5.38 20.77 -5.63
CA LEU A 9 6.64 21.10 -4.95
C LEU A 9 6.56 22.36 -4.09
N THR A 10 5.38 22.61 -3.51
CA THR A 10 5.12 23.71 -2.57
C THR A 10 5.30 23.23 -1.14
N PRO A 11 5.91 24.03 -0.23
CA PRO A 11 6.05 23.63 1.16
C PRO A 11 4.71 23.33 1.83
N ARG A 12 4.71 22.33 2.72
CA ARG A 12 3.60 22.00 3.61
C ARG A 12 3.83 22.57 5.01
N ASP A 13 2.75 22.91 5.69
CA ASP A 13 2.81 23.33 7.09
C ASP A 13 3.23 22.15 7.99
N ALA A 14 3.55 22.47 9.26
CA ALA A 14 3.65 21.43 10.29
C ALA A 14 2.35 20.61 10.34
N ASP A 15 2.47 19.32 10.68
CA ASP A 15 1.38 18.34 10.75
C ASP A 15 0.68 18.01 9.42
N GLN A 16 1.09 18.59 8.29
CA GLN A 16 0.59 18.24 6.97
C GLN A 16 1.46 17.19 6.30
N VAL A 17 0.84 16.10 5.86
CA VAL A 17 1.53 15.04 5.10
C VAL A 17 1.95 15.56 3.73
N GLY A 18 3.22 15.36 3.40
CA GLY A 18 3.79 15.63 2.08
C GLY A 18 5.00 14.75 1.80
N GLU A 19 5.64 14.94 0.65
CA GLU A 19 6.90 14.28 0.33
C GLU A 19 8.04 14.85 1.16
N ILE A 20 8.86 13.96 1.70
CA ILE A 20 10.07 14.31 2.42
C ILE A 20 11.19 14.59 1.41
N LEU A 21 11.68 15.83 1.38
CA LEU A 21 12.85 16.22 0.60
C LEU A 21 14.05 16.48 1.50
N VAL A 22 15.19 15.88 1.15
CA VAL A 22 16.43 15.98 1.96
C VAL A 22 17.55 16.63 1.18
N SER A 23 18.40 17.40 1.87
CA SER A 23 19.62 17.99 1.31
C SER A 23 20.74 17.86 2.33
N GLY A 24 21.98 17.74 1.85
CA GLY A 24 23.16 17.62 2.71
C GLY A 24 24.28 16.80 2.08
N LYS A 25 25.43 16.76 2.77
CA LYS A 25 26.66 16.09 2.28
C LYS A 25 26.52 14.58 2.08
N GLY A 26 25.51 13.95 2.69
CA GLY A 26 25.24 12.51 2.55
C GLY A 26 24.37 12.13 1.35
N VAL A 27 23.87 13.11 0.59
CA VAL A 27 23.06 12.84 -0.62
C VAL A 27 23.98 12.44 -1.77
N GLY A 28 23.63 11.34 -2.46
CA GLY A 28 24.37 10.86 -3.63
C GLY A 28 24.32 11.83 -4.82
N LEU A 29 25.21 11.65 -5.79
CA LEU A 29 25.30 12.54 -6.96
C LEU A 29 24.19 12.30 -8.00
N GLY A 30 23.53 11.15 -7.95
CA GLY A 30 22.54 10.73 -8.94
C GLY A 30 22.46 9.22 -9.10
N TYR A 31 21.62 8.80 -10.04
CA TYR A 31 21.56 7.42 -10.51
C TYR A 31 22.63 7.18 -11.59
N TRP A 32 23.28 6.02 -11.53
CA TRP A 32 24.23 5.60 -12.55
C TRP A 32 23.56 5.49 -13.92
N ASP A 33 24.17 6.12 -14.93
CA ASP A 33 23.73 6.09 -16.33
C ASP A 33 22.27 6.50 -16.57
N LYS A 34 21.74 7.37 -15.69
CA LYS A 34 20.36 7.84 -15.72
C LYS A 34 20.28 9.34 -15.44
N PRO A 35 20.73 10.19 -16.37
CA PRO A 35 20.81 11.63 -16.17
C PRO A 35 19.43 12.29 -15.97
N GLU A 36 18.40 11.81 -16.67
CA GLU A 36 17.02 12.34 -16.56
C GLU A 36 16.38 12.00 -15.20
N ASP A 37 16.46 10.74 -14.77
CA ASP A 37 16.02 10.33 -13.42
C ASP A 37 16.81 11.07 -12.34
N THR A 38 18.10 11.34 -12.59
CA THR A 38 18.97 12.08 -11.67
C THR A 38 18.50 13.53 -11.52
N GLU A 39 18.23 14.23 -12.63
CA GLU A 39 17.78 15.62 -12.60
C GLU A 39 16.47 15.75 -11.84
N THR A 40 15.50 14.89 -12.15
CA THR A 40 14.16 14.92 -11.55
C THR A 40 14.13 14.45 -10.10
N THR A 41 15.09 13.65 -9.66
CA THR A 41 15.13 13.08 -8.29
C THR A 41 16.10 13.80 -7.36
N PHE A 42 17.29 14.18 -7.82
CA PHE A 42 18.38 14.69 -6.98
C PHE A 42 18.58 16.21 -7.07
N LYS A 43 18.00 16.87 -8.07
CA LYS A 43 18.22 18.30 -8.33
C LYS A 43 16.93 19.10 -8.24
N VAL A 44 16.12 18.81 -7.23
CA VAL A 44 14.86 19.51 -7.00
C VAL A 44 15.10 20.82 -6.25
N TYR A 45 14.45 21.89 -6.71
CA TYR A 45 14.46 23.19 -6.06
C TYR A 45 13.06 23.57 -5.61
N VAL A 46 12.94 24.03 -4.37
CA VAL A 46 11.68 24.48 -3.76
C VAL A 46 11.87 25.93 -3.34
N GLU A 47 11.06 26.83 -3.90
CA GLU A 47 11.17 28.27 -3.66
C GLU A 47 12.61 28.80 -3.86
N GLY A 48 13.30 28.31 -4.90
CA GLY A 48 14.68 28.69 -5.21
C GLY A 48 15.76 28.10 -4.28
N ARG A 49 15.38 27.27 -3.29
CA ARG A 49 16.31 26.58 -2.40
C ARG A 49 16.55 25.14 -2.88
N GLY A 50 17.78 24.64 -2.73
CA GLY A 50 18.15 23.29 -3.16
C GLY A 50 19.65 23.15 -3.42
N PRO A 51 20.09 22.07 -4.10
CA PRO A 51 19.26 20.97 -4.57
C PRO A 51 18.79 20.05 -3.44
N TYR A 52 17.60 19.48 -3.60
CA TYR A 52 17.04 18.45 -2.75
C TYR A 52 16.90 17.11 -3.48
N LEU A 53 17.06 16.03 -2.72
CA LEU A 53 16.69 14.67 -3.09
C LEU A 53 15.22 14.41 -2.71
N ARG A 54 14.44 13.98 -3.70
CA ARG A 54 13.13 13.33 -3.54
C ARG A 54 13.30 11.94 -2.96
N THR A 55 12.92 11.75 -1.71
CA THR A 55 13.01 10.44 -1.06
C THR A 55 11.95 9.46 -1.58
N GLY A 56 10.83 9.98 -2.10
CA GLY A 56 9.63 9.20 -2.42
C GLY A 56 8.86 8.72 -1.19
N ASP A 57 9.32 9.07 0.01
CA ASP A 57 8.66 8.78 1.28
C ASP A 57 7.75 9.96 1.67
N LEU A 58 6.58 9.64 2.22
CA LEU A 58 5.60 10.60 2.73
C LEU A 58 5.76 10.75 4.24
N GLY A 59 5.56 11.96 4.74
CA GLY A 59 5.61 12.24 6.16
C GLY A 59 5.24 13.68 6.51
N PHE A 60 5.30 13.99 7.80
CA PHE A 60 5.05 15.32 8.34
C PHE A 60 5.99 15.59 9.51
N LEU A 61 6.11 16.86 9.88
CA LEU A 61 6.82 17.31 11.07
C LEU A 61 5.83 17.67 12.17
N GLN A 62 6.04 17.11 13.35
CA GLN A 62 5.28 17.43 14.57
C GLN A 62 6.27 17.59 15.72
N ASP A 63 6.19 18.70 16.44
CA ASP A 63 7.07 19.02 17.58
C ASP A 63 8.59 18.89 17.30
N GLY A 64 8.99 19.15 16.04
CA GLY A 64 10.39 19.05 15.59
C GLY A 64 10.84 17.63 15.22
N GLU A 65 9.98 16.65 15.34
CA GLU A 65 10.23 15.25 14.95
C GLU A 65 9.57 14.90 13.62
N LEU A 66 10.21 14.00 12.85
CA LEU A 66 9.72 13.54 11.56
C LEU A 66 8.96 12.23 11.69
N TYR A 67 7.71 12.22 11.24
CA TYR A 67 6.87 11.03 11.18
C TYR A 67 6.71 10.58 9.73
N ILE A 68 7.08 9.32 9.43
CA ILE A 68 6.96 8.73 8.10
C ILE A 68 5.62 7.99 8.00
N THR A 69 4.78 8.38 7.05
CA THR A 69 3.43 7.83 6.85
C THR A 69 3.35 6.81 5.72
N GLY A 70 4.32 6.80 4.80
CA GLY A 70 4.35 5.79 3.75
C GLY A 70 5.25 6.14 2.58
N ARG A 71 4.94 5.57 1.41
CA ARG A 71 5.62 5.86 0.13
C ARG A 71 4.60 6.34 -0.88
N ILE A 72 4.93 7.41 -1.60
CA ILE A 72 4.09 7.98 -2.66
C ILE A 72 3.66 6.89 -3.64
N LYS A 73 4.65 6.08 -4.02
CA LYS A 73 4.55 5.01 -5.02
C LYS A 73 3.71 3.81 -4.61
N ASP A 74 3.34 3.71 -3.33
CA ASP A 74 2.53 2.64 -2.75
C ASP A 74 1.15 3.15 -2.27
N MET A 75 0.93 4.48 -2.23
CA MET A 75 -0.37 5.06 -1.85
C MET A 75 -1.44 4.69 -2.88
N MET A 76 -2.64 4.37 -2.41
CA MET A 76 -3.80 4.04 -3.24
C MET A 76 -4.84 5.16 -3.14
N ILE A 77 -5.60 5.40 -4.20
CA ILE A 77 -6.71 6.37 -4.19
C ILE A 77 -8.03 5.61 -4.29
N LEU A 78 -8.57 5.21 -3.13
CA LEU A 78 -9.79 4.42 -3.07
C LEU A 78 -10.96 5.34 -2.73
N TRP A 79 -11.97 5.38 -3.60
CA TRP A 79 -13.19 6.20 -3.42
C TRP A 79 -12.88 7.69 -3.21
N GLY A 80 -11.87 8.21 -3.93
CA GLY A 80 -11.44 9.62 -3.83
C GLY A 80 -10.68 9.96 -2.54
N ARG A 81 -10.22 8.97 -1.77
CA ARG A 81 -9.46 9.16 -0.53
C ARG A 81 -8.11 8.44 -0.62
N ASN A 82 -7.07 9.12 -0.16
CA ASN A 82 -5.74 8.52 -0.03
C ASN A 82 -5.78 7.42 1.03
N ARG A 83 -5.30 6.23 0.66
CA ARG A 83 -5.20 5.07 1.55
C ARG A 83 -3.76 4.56 1.55
N TYR A 84 -3.24 4.33 2.74
CA TYR A 84 -1.88 3.85 2.96
C TYR A 84 -1.92 2.34 3.19
N PRO A 85 -1.23 1.53 2.38
CA PRO A 85 -1.21 0.07 2.55
C PRO A 85 -0.84 -0.38 3.96
N GLN A 86 0.07 0.34 4.63
CA GLN A 86 0.57 0.02 5.96
C GLN A 86 -0.54 0.00 7.01
N GLU A 87 -1.53 0.90 6.90
CA GLU A 87 -2.67 0.94 7.83
C GLU A 87 -3.58 -0.27 7.66
N ILE A 88 -3.79 -0.71 6.42
CA ILE A 88 -4.60 -1.89 6.10
C ILE A 88 -3.85 -3.16 6.52
N GLU A 89 -2.54 -3.21 6.28
CA GLU A 89 -1.69 -4.33 6.69
C GLU A 89 -1.60 -4.45 8.23
N ALA A 90 -1.57 -3.33 8.95
CA ALA A 90 -1.64 -3.35 10.42
C ALA A 90 -2.97 -3.94 10.93
N THR A 91 -4.08 -3.66 10.26
CA THR A 91 -5.37 -4.32 10.54
C THR A 91 -5.27 -5.83 10.31
N LEU A 92 -4.65 -6.26 9.21
CA LEU A 92 -4.49 -7.69 8.86
C LEU A 92 -3.63 -8.45 9.88
N ASP A 93 -2.59 -7.82 10.41
CA ASP A 93 -1.67 -8.42 11.37
C ASP A 93 -2.35 -8.89 12.67
N THR A 94 -3.52 -8.34 12.97
CA THR A 94 -4.24 -8.59 14.24
C THR A 94 -5.63 -9.18 14.07
N CYS A 95 -6.20 -9.20 12.85
CA CYS A 95 -7.60 -9.55 12.66
C CYS A 95 -7.90 -11.05 12.77
N HIS A 96 -6.96 -11.94 12.45
CA HIS A 96 -7.19 -13.38 12.49
C HIS A 96 -5.91 -14.19 12.81
N PRO A 97 -5.93 -15.17 13.74
CA PRO A 97 -4.73 -15.90 14.19
C PRO A 97 -4.07 -16.79 13.12
N ALA A 98 -4.77 -17.06 12.02
CA ALA A 98 -4.23 -17.76 10.85
C ALA A 98 -3.38 -16.87 9.94
N ILE A 99 -3.53 -15.55 10.02
CA ILE A 99 -2.72 -14.61 9.23
C ILE A 99 -1.36 -14.47 9.92
N ARG A 100 -0.29 -14.54 9.14
CA ARG A 100 1.07 -14.34 9.61
C ARG A 100 1.37 -12.84 9.66
N ALA A 101 1.52 -12.29 10.87
CA ALA A 101 1.82 -10.88 11.07
C ALA A 101 3.09 -10.43 10.32
N GLY A 102 3.05 -9.24 9.72
CA GLY A 102 4.11 -8.67 8.88
C GLY A 102 4.31 -9.37 7.54
N HIS A 103 3.36 -10.21 7.12
CA HIS A 103 3.41 -10.98 5.86
C HIS A 103 2.14 -10.82 5.02
N SER A 104 1.59 -9.60 5.02
CA SER A 104 0.52 -9.17 4.14
C SER A 104 0.94 -8.03 3.23
N ALA A 105 0.26 -7.90 2.10
CA ALA A 105 0.37 -6.78 1.17
C ALA A 105 -1.03 -6.28 0.83
N ALA A 106 -1.27 -4.98 1.03
CA ALA A 106 -2.41 -4.27 0.48
C ALA A 106 -1.95 -3.48 -0.76
N PHE A 107 -2.69 -3.60 -1.86
CA PHE A 107 -2.40 -2.87 -3.09
C PHE A 107 -3.68 -2.72 -3.91
N SER A 108 -3.68 -1.74 -4.82
CA SER A 108 -4.81 -1.50 -5.69
C SER A 108 -4.59 -2.01 -7.11
N VAL A 109 -5.69 -2.32 -7.79
CA VAL A 109 -5.72 -2.62 -9.22
C VAL A 109 -6.83 -1.80 -9.87
N GLU A 110 -6.57 -1.31 -11.08
CA GLU A 110 -7.60 -0.64 -11.88
C GLU A 110 -8.54 -1.70 -12.45
N THR A 111 -9.85 -1.46 -12.31
CA THR A 111 -10.91 -2.32 -12.84
C THR A 111 -11.95 -1.46 -13.56
N GLU A 112 -12.98 -2.08 -14.14
CA GLU A 112 -14.12 -1.35 -14.71
C GLU A 112 -14.88 -0.51 -13.67
N LEU A 113 -14.75 -0.86 -12.39
CA LEU A 113 -15.32 -0.13 -11.25
C LEU A 113 -14.34 0.91 -10.67
N GLY A 114 -13.26 1.23 -11.38
CA GLY A 114 -12.17 2.09 -10.92
C GLY A 114 -11.12 1.35 -10.09
N GLU A 115 -10.38 2.09 -9.28
CA GLU A 115 -9.30 1.58 -8.43
C GLU A 115 -9.87 0.75 -7.25
N GLN A 116 -9.50 -0.54 -7.19
CA GLN A 116 -10.05 -1.52 -6.25
C GLN A 116 -8.97 -2.10 -5.32
N LEU A 117 -9.33 -2.33 -4.05
CA LEU A 117 -8.42 -2.87 -3.03
C LEU A 117 -8.27 -4.40 -3.14
N ILE A 118 -7.02 -4.85 -3.22
CA ILE A 118 -6.63 -6.26 -3.20
C ILE A 118 -5.76 -6.53 -1.98
N ILE A 119 -6.03 -7.65 -1.32
CA ILE A 119 -5.24 -8.15 -0.19
C ILE A 119 -4.55 -9.44 -0.59
N ALA A 120 -3.25 -9.55 -0.30
CA ALA A 120 -2.53 -10.81 -0.28
C ALA A 120 -1.96 -11.04 1.12
N ALA A 121 -2.23 -12.19 1.74
CA ALA A 121 -1.81 -12.46 3.11
C ALA A 121 -1.29 -13.89 3.27
N GLU A 122 -0.10 -14.07 3.86
CA GLU A 122 0.40 -15.40 4.17
C GLU A 122 -0.35 -16.03 5.34
N ILE A 123 -0.64 -17.32 5.19
CA ILE A 123 -1.22 -18.14 6.25
C ILE A 123 -0.12 -18.81 7.06
N GLU A 124 -0.27 -18.81 8.37
CA GLU A 124 0.58 -19.53 9.31
C GLU A 124 0.56 -21.04 9.05
N ARG A 125 1.74 -21.67 9.05
CA ARG A 125 1.91 -23.09 8.65
C ARG A 125 0.98 -24.04 9.38
N ARG A 126 0.72 -23.78 10.67
CA ARG A 126 -0.14 -24.61 11.53
C ARG A 126 -1.61 -24.62 11.08
N TYR A 127 -2.08 -23.61 10.37
CA TYR A 127 -3.46 -23.51 9.87
C TYR A 127 -3.62 -24.07 8.46
N LEU A 128 -2.55 -24.25 7.68
CA LEU A 128 -2.62 -24.64 6.27
C LEU A 128 -3.39 -25.94 6.00
N ARG A 129 -3.35 -26.93 6.91
CA ARG A 129 -4.00 -28.23 6.71
C ARG A 129 -5.52 -28.19 6.88
N ASN A 130 -6.01 -27.32 7.78
CA ASN A 130 -7.42 -27.24 8.17
C ASN A 130 -7.90 -25.78 8.02
N LEU A 131 -7.45 -25.10 6.96
CA LEU A 131 -7.76 -23.69 6.74
C LEU A 131 -9.23 -23.55 6.34
N ASN A 132 -10.00 -22.85 7.16
CA ASN A 132 -11.33 -22.38 6.77
C ASN A 132 -11.20 -21.07 6.00
N VAL A 133 -11.15 -21.16 4.67
CA VAL A 133 -10.94 -20.00 3.78
C VAL A 133 -12.05 -18.96 3.96
N GLU A 134 -13.30 -19.40 4.03
CA GLU A 134 -14.46 -18.51 4.13
C GLU A 134 -14.45 -17.70 5.44
N GLU A 135 -14.17 -18.35 6.56
CA GLU A 135 -14.02 -17.69 7.87
C GLU A 135 -12.94 -16.60 7.83
N VAL A 136 -11.73 -16.94 7.36
CA VAL A 136 -10.61 -16.00 7.29
C VAL A 136 -10.94 -14.82 6.39
N VAL A 137 -11.51 -15.09 5.20
CA VAL A 137 -11.94 -14.05 4.25
C VAL A 137 -12.96 -13.12 4.88
N ASN A 138 -13.99 -13.66 5.54
CA ASN A 138 -15.02 -12.86 6.18
C ASN A 138 -14.46 -12.01 7.31
N THR A 139 -13.56 -12.54 8.14
CA THR A 139 -12.88 -11.78 9.19
C THR A 139 -12.04 -10.63 8.61
N ILE A 140 -11.28 -10.87 7.53
CA ILE A 140 -10.50 -9.82 6.85
C ILE A 140 -11.42 -8.71 6.35
N ARG A 141 -12.48 -9.06 5.63
CA ARG A 141 -13.43 -8.07 5.06
C ARG A 141 -14.08 -7.24 6.16
N GLN A 142 -14.55 -7.88 7.23
CA GLN A 142 -15.17 -7.18 8.36
C GLN A 142 -14.17 -6.24 9.06
N ALA A 143 -12.95 -6.70 9.33
CA ALA A 143 -11.95 -5.89 10.01
C ALA A 143 -11.54 -4.65 9.19
N ILE A 144 -11.31 -4.82 7.88
CA ILE A 144 -10.95 -3.69 6.99
C ILE A 144 -12.12 -2.72 6.84
N ALA A 145 -13.35 -3.20 6.69
CA ALA A 145 -14.53 -2.34 6.64
C ALA A 145 -14.69 -1.52 7.93
N GLN A 146 -14.49 -2.13 9.10
CA GLN A 146 -14.63 -1.47 10.41
C GLN A 146 -13.51 -0.48 10.70
N GLN A 147 -12.26 -0.83 10.44
CA GLN A 147 -11.09 -0.03 10.86
C GLN A 147 -10.62 0.95 9.80
N ASN A 148 -10.74 0.59 8.52
CA ASN A 148 -10.21 1.38 7.42
C ASN A 148 -11.33 2.05 6.59
N THR A 149 -12.60 1.64 6.74
CA THR A 149 -13.74 2.17 5.97
C THR A 149 -13.52 2.05 4.47
N VAL A 150 -13.10 0.85 4.03
CA VAL A 150 -12.84 0.49 2.64
C VAL A 150 -13.33 -0.93 2.41
N ASP A 151 -13.95 -1.18 1.26
CA ASP A 151 -14.30 -2.53 0.84
C ASP A 151 -13.16 -3.22 0.11
N VAL A 152 -12.99 -4.52 0.40
CA VAL A 152 -12.01 -5.36 -0.27
C VAL A 152 -12.65 -5.98 -1.51
N PHE A 153 -11.98 -5.85 -2.66
CA PHE A 153 -12.43 -6.43 -3.91
C PHE A 153 -11.94 -7.86 -4.12
N ALA A 154 -10.71 -8.18 -3.71
CA ALA A 154 -10.21 -9.56 -3.72
C ALA A 154 -9.23 -9.83 -2.58
N ILE A 155 -9.22 -11.08 -2.14
CA ILE A 155 -8.33 -11.61 -1.10
C ILE A 155 -7.65 -12.86 -1.63
N VAL A 156 -6.33 -12.91 -1.55
CA VAL A 156 -5.52 -14.08 -1.87
C VAL A 156 -4.79 -14.52 -0.61
N LEU A 157 -5.17 -15.69 -0.09
CA LEU A 157 -4.49 -16.33 1.03
C LEU A 157 -3.30 -17.13 0.47
N LEU A 158 -2.10 -16.80 0.88
CA LEU A 158 -0.85 -17.34 0.35
C LEU A 158 -0.28 -18.45 1.24
N LYS A 159 0.45 -19.39 0.62
CA LYS A 159 1.36 -20.26 1.38
C LYS A 159 2.41 -19.42 2.12
N THR A 160 2.85 -19.88 3.28
CA THR A 160 3.94 -19.25 4.03
C THR A 160 5.18 -19.10 3.16
N THR A 161 5.95 -18.03 3.35
CA THR A 161 7.22 -17.74 2.65
C THR A 161 7.10 -17.55 1.13
N THR A 162 5.93 -17.17 0.62
CA THR A 162 5.70 -16.95 -0.82
C THR A 162 5.39 -15.50 -1.18
N ILE A 163 5.11 -14.63 -0.20
CA ILE A 163 4.90 -13.20 -0.46
C ILE A 163 6.21 -12.56 -0.93
N PRO A 164 6.21 -11.83 -2.06
CA PRO A 164 7.38 -11.11 -2.55
C PRO A 164 7.97 -10.16 -1.49
N LYS A 165 9.25 -10.36 -1.17
CA LYS A 165 10.03 -9.53 -0.24
C LYS A 165 11.37 -9.16 -0.86
N THR A 166 11.85 -7.97 -0.51
CA THR A 166 13.24 -7.57 -0.77
C THR A 166 14.20 -8.42 0.06
N THR A 167 15.50 -8.39 -0.26
CA THR A 167 16.56 -9.01 0.55
C THR A 167 16.61 -8.51 1.99
N SER A 168 16.11 -7.29 2.25
CA SER A 168 15.97 -6.70 3.58
C SER A 168 14.70 -7.15 4.34
N GLY A 169 13.88 -8.02 3.75
CA GLY A 169 12.64 -8.51 4.34
C GLY A 169 11.41 -7.62 4.14
N LYS A 170 11.55 -6.44 3.54
CA LYS A 170 10.42 -5.54 3.24
C LYS A 170 9.50 -6.12 2.17
N ILE A 171 8.19 -6.03 2.38
CA ILE A 171 7.16 -6.43 1.42
C ILE A 171 7.30 -5.65 0.12
N GLN A 172 7.27 -6.36 -1.02
CA GLN A 172 7.26 -5.78 -2.35
C GLN A 172 5.83 -5.75 -2.91
N ARG A 173 5.03 -4.75 -2.49
CA ARG A 173 3.61 -4.61 -2.89
C ARG A 173 3.42 -4.60 -4.41
N ARG A 174 4.31 -3.89 -5.12
CA ARG A 174 4.30 -3.85 -6.60
C ARG A 174 4.52 -5.22 -7.23
N ALA A 175 5.45 -6.01 -6.70
CA ALA A 175 5.67 -7.38 -7.18
C ALA A 175 4.47 -8.28 -6.83
N CYS A 176 3.83 -8.09 -5.67
CA CYS A 176 2.58 -8.78 -5.33
C CYS A 176 1.47 -8.43 -6.34
N ARG A 177 1.31 -7.14 -6.66
CA ARG A 177 0.35 -6.64 -7.65
C ARG A 177 0.58 -7.25 -9.04
N THR A 178 1.82 -7.26 -9.51
CA THR A 178 2.17 -7.89 -10.79
C THR A 178 1.81 -9.37 -10.79
N LYS A 179 2.22 -10.13 -9.77
CA LYS A 179 1.89 -11.55 -9.66
C LYS A 179 0.39 -11.82 -9.53
N PHE A 180 -0.36 -10.93 -8.87
CA PHE A 180 -1.81 -11.02 -8.80
C PHE A 180 -2.45 -10.88 -10.18
N LEU A 181 -2.04 -9.87 -10.96
CA LEU A 181 -2.54 -9.65 -12.32
C LEU A 181 -2.18 -10.78 -13.27
N GLU A 182 -1.02 -11.42 -13.07
CA GLU A 182 -0.58 -12.59 -13.82
C GLU A 182 -1.19 -13.92 -13.34
N GLY A 183 -1.90 -13.93 -12.20
CA GLY A 183 -2.41 -15.16 -11.59
C GLY A 183 -1.30 -16.10 -11.06
N SER A 184 -0.12 -15.58 -10.77
CA SER A 184 1.09 -16.35 -10.41
C SER A 184 1.40 -16.37 -8.90
N LEU A 185 0.47 -15.92 -8.06
CA LEU A 185 0.56 -16.01 -6.60
C LEU A 185 0.32 -17.45 -6.12
N ASP A 186 1.14 -17.93 -5.18
CA ASP A 186 1.02 -19.29 -4.61
C ASP A 186 -0.08 -19.34 -3.53
N SER A 187 -1.32 -19.40 -3.99
CA SER A 187 -2.50 -19.33 -3.13
C SER A 187 -2.91 -20.67 -2.53
N VAL A 188 -3.40 -20.63 -1.28
CA VAL A 188 -4.13 -21.72 -0.60
C VAL A 188 -5.63 -21.47 -0.47
N GLY A 189 -6.06 -20.26 -0.81
CA GLY A 189 -7.46 -19.86 -0.86
C GLY A 189 -7.59 -18.50 -1.51
N GLN A 190 -8.70 -18.25 -2.21
CA GLN A 190 -8.96 -16.98 -2.85
C GLN A 190 -10.43 -16.61 -2.69
N TRP A 191 -10.69 -15.32 -2.62
CA TRP A 191 -12.03 -14.75 -2.69
C TRP A 191 -11.99 -13.50 -3.54
N ARG A 192 -13.04 -13.27 -4.32
CA ARG A 192 -13.22 -12.06 -5.12
C ARG A 192 -14.68 -11.65 -5.05
N LEU A 193 -14.92 -10.35 -4.99
CA LEU A 193 -16.28 -9.80 -5.06
C LEU A 193 -16.91 -10.22 -6.39
N ASP A 194 -18.06 -10.86 -6.30
CA ASP A 194 -18.87 -11.17 -7.47
C ASP A 194 -19.67 -9.93 -7.88
N THR A 195 -19.27 -9.35 -9.01
CA THR A 195 -19.87 -8.13 -9.55
C THR A 195 -21.24 -8.35 -10.17
N GLU A 196 -21.65 -9.59 -10.47
CA GLU A 196 -23.03 -9.86 -10.96
C GLU A 196 -24.05 -9.83 -9.83
N THR A 197 -23.71 -10.36 -8.65
CA THR A 197 -24.61 -10.42 -7.49
C THR A 197 -24.77 -9.04 -6.82
N SER A 198 -23.75 -8.18 -6.87
CA SER A 198 -23.77 -6.86 -6.21
C SER A 198 -24.78 -5.89 -6.83
N GLN A 199 -24.95 -5.90 -8.15
CA GLN A 199 -25.94 -5.06 -8.85
C GLN A 199 -27.38 -5.40 -8.45
N LEU A 200 -27.68 -6.69 -8.23
CA LEU A 200 -29.01 -7.14 -7.78
C LEU A 200 -29.32 -6.69 -6.35
N SER A 201 -28.32 -6.65 -5.47
CA SER A 201 -28.48 -6.21 -4.07
C SER A 201 -28.65 -4.69 -3.94
N GLU A 202 -27.99 -3.89 -4.77
CA GLU A 202 -28.16 -2.43 -4.81
C GLU A 202 -29.50 -2.00 -5.42
N LEU A 203 -30.04 -2.78 -6.37
CA LEU A 203 -31.38 -2.58 -6.92
C LEU A 203 -32.47 -2.98 -5.90
N ALA A 204 -32.26 -4.06 -5.14
CA ALA A 204 -33.20 -4.54 -4.13
C ALA A 204 -33.32 -3.61 -2.90
N ASN A 205 -32.24 -2.92 -2.52
CA ASN A 205 -32.24 -1.98 -1.38
C ASN A 205 -32.68 -0.54 -1.74
N ARG A 206 -33.05 -0.28 -3.00
CA ARG A 206 -33.64 1.00 -3.44
C ARG A 206 -35.17 0.94 -3.59
N SER A 207 -35.80 -0.13 -3.12
CA SER A 207 -37.25 -0.35 -3.19
C SER A 207 -37.91 -0.25 -1.81
#